data_AF-A0A388QLW4-F1
#
_entry.id   AF-A0A388QLW4-F1
#
_cell.length_a   1.000
_cell.length_b   1.000
_cell.length_c   1.000
_cell.angle_alpha   90.00
_cell.angle_beta   90.00
_cell.angle_gamma   90.00
#
_symmetry.space_group_name_H-M   'P 1'
#
loop_
_entity.id
_entity.type
_entity.pdbx_description
1 polymer ?
#
loop_
_entity_poly.entity_id
_entity_poly.type
_entity_poly.pdbx_seq_one_letter_code
_entity_poly.pdbx_strand_id
1 'polypeptide(L)'
;MIKNVRKSFHTDSVKKTITIKASKEKVWQKISNIAGLSSWVIDVKKTTYLSKKKRNVGAIRKIVFTDGNTIEEHIVAWKEGEYFTYIATDGLPLRAYIATFQSRQKTKKQLN
;
A
#
# COMPACT_ATOMS: atom_id res chain seq x y z
N MET A 1 4.41 -45.10 4.78
CA MET A 1 5.40 -44.10 5.24
C MET A 1 4.93 -42.72 4.82
N ILE A 2 4.43 -41.91 5.75
CA ILE A 2 3.96 -40.54 5.47
C ILE A 2 5.18 -39.62 5.55
N LYS A 3 5.67 -39.14 4.40
CA LYS A 3 6.74 -38.13 4.38
C LYS A 3 6.18 -36.83 4.94
N ASN A 4 6.60 -36.45 6.15
CA ASN A 4 6.36 -35.12 6.72
C ASN A 4 7.16 -34.09 5.90
N VAL A 5 6.57 -33.58 4.82
CA VAL A 5 7.14 -32.46 4.07
C VAL A 5 6.95 -31.21 4.92
N ARG A 6 8.01 -30.80 5.63
CA ARG A 6 8.04 -29.54 6.38
C ARG A 6 7.94 -28.40 5.36
N LYS A 7 6.80 -27.71 5.31
CA LYS A 7 6.63 -26.56 4.41
C LYS A 7 7.69 -25.51 4.72
N SER A 8 8.57 -25.22 3.75
CA SER A 8 9.49 -24.09 3.83
C SER A 8 8.74 -22.83 3.42
N PHE A 9 8.85 -21.77 4.22
CA PHE A 9 8.27 -20.47 3.91
C PHE A 9 9.39 -19.49 3.61
N HIS A 10 9.27 -18.77 2.51
CA HIS A 10 10.20 -17.72 2.12
C HIS A 10 9.57 -16.37 2.43
N THR A 11 10.38 -15.44 2.93
CA THR A 11 9.96 -14.06 3.23
C THR A 11 11.01 -13.14 2.66
N ASP A 12 10.56 -12.21 1.82
CA ASP A 12 11.40 -11.23 1.16
C ASP A 12 10.86 -9.82 1.40
N SER A 13 11.73 -8.83 1.25
CA SER A 13 11.36 -7.43 1.35
C SER A 13 12.04 -6.62 0.26
N VAL A 14 11.33 -5.63 -0.28
CA VAL A 14 11.84 -4.72 -1.30
C VAL A 14 11.57 -3.30 -0.86
N LYS A 15 12.56 -2.43 -1.01
CA LYS A 15 12.45 -0.99 -0.74
C LYS A 15 12.72 -0.20 -2.01
N LYS A 16 11.76 0.63 -2.41
CA LYS A 16 11.89 1.55 -3.54
C LYS A 16 11.66 2.98 -3.09
N THR A 17 12.47 3.91 -3.61
CA THR A 17 12.35 5.35 -3.33
C THR A 17 12.39 6.12 -4.63
N ILE A 18 11.51 7.10 -4.79
CA ILE A 18 11.46 8.01 -5.95
C ILE A 18 11.46 9.46 -5.48
N THR A 19 12.03 10.36 -6.28
CA THR A 19 11.98 11.82 -6.01
C THR A 19 10.99 12.47 -6.97
N ILE A 20 10.07 13.26 -6.42
CA ILE A 20 9.04 13.96 -7.20
C ILE A 20 9.22 15.47 -6.97
N LYS A 21 9.15 16.26 -8.06
CA LYS A 21 9.17 17.74 -7.99
C LYS A 21 7.79 18.29 -7.60
N ALA A 22 7.37 18.05 -6.36
CA ALA A 22 6.11 18.56 -5.80
C ALA A 22 6.23 18.79 -4.29
N SER A 23 5.31 19.57 -3.70
CA SER A 23 5.27 19.72 -2.24
C SER A 23 4.86 18.41 -1.57
N LYS A 24 5.33 18.21 -0.34
CA LYS A 24 5.01 17.01 0.45
C LYS A 24 3.50 16.91 0.69
N GLU A 25 2.79 18.02 0.93
CA GLU A 25 1.33 17.95 1.13
C GLU A 25 0.61 17.48 -0.13
N LYS A 26 1.00 17.97 -1.32
CA LYS A 26 0.36 17.56 -2.59
C LYS A 26 0.55 16.07 -2.86
N VAL A 27 1.76 15.56 -2.64
CA VAL A 27 2.05 14.12 -2.77
C VAL A 27 1.23 13.34 -1.74
N TRP A 28 1.22 13.79 -0.48
CA TRP A 28 0.48 13.14 0.59
C TRP A 28 -1.02 13.09 0.32
N GLN A 29 -1.62 14.18 -0.16
CA GLN A 29 -3.05 14.22 -0.51
C GLN A 29 -3.42 13.17 -1.56
N LYS A 30 -2.55 12.93 -2.56
CA LYS A 30 -2.76 11.88 -3.57
C LYS A 30 -2.61 10.48 -3.00
N ILE A 31 -1.53 10.19 -2.27
CA ILE A 31 -1.28 8.82 -1.77
C ILE A 31 -2.17 8.44 -0.58
N SER A 32 -2.57 9.41 0.24
CA SER A 32 -3.46 9.20 1.40
C SER A 32 -4.92 9.00 1.01
N ASN A 33 -5.31 9.31 -0.24
CA ASN A 33 -6.59 8.90 -0.77
C ASN A 33 -6.52 7.42 -1.16
N ILE A 34 -6.76 6.55 -0.19
CA ILE A 34 -6.61 5.11 -0.37
C ILE A 34 -7.60 4.51 -1.39
N ALA A 35 -8.71 5.18 -1.72
CA ALA A 35 -9.60 4.76 -2.80
C ALA A 35 -9.31 5.45 -4.15
N GLY A 36 -8.37 6.39 -4.19
CA GLY A 36 -8.01 7.14 -5.40
C GLY A 36 -6.93 6.46 -6.25
N LEU A 37 -6.72 5.15 -6.11
CA LEU A 37 -5.63 4.44 -6.78
C LEU A 37 -5.75 4.45 -8.31
N SER A 38 -6.96 4.36 -8.86
CA SER A 38 -7.20 4.34 -10.30
C SER A 38 -6.68 5.58 -11.03
N SER A 39 -6.39 6.67 -10.33
CA SER A 39 -5.84 7.88 -10.96
C SER A 39 -4.32 7.83 -11.17
N TRP A 40 -3.61 6.84 -10.61
CA TRP A 40 -2.13 6.83 -10.63
C TRP A 40 -1.48 5.45 -10.56
N VAL A 41 -2.24 4.39 -10.26
CA VAL A 41 -1.78 2.99 -10.32
C VAL A 41 -2.32 2.37 -11.61
N ILE A 42 -1.42 1.77 -12.37
CA ILE A 42 -1.74 1.08 -13.63
C ILE A 42 -2.59 -0.16 -13.31
N ASP A 43 -3.49 -0.52 -14.22
CA ASP A 43 -4.36 -1.70 -14.14
C ASP A 43 -5.38 -1.74 -12.99
N VAL A 44 -5.52 -0.65 -12.22
CA VAL A 44 -6.59 -0.52 -11.23
C VAL A 44 -7.84 0.05 -11.91
N LYS A 45 -8.87 -0.80 -12.04
CA LYS A 45 -10.17 -0.41 -12.60
C LYS A 45 -10.98 0.46 -11.64
N LYS A 46 -11.08 0.04 -10.37
CA LYS A 46 -11.76 0.81 -9.31
C LYS A 46 -11.26 0.44 -7.93
N THR A 47 -11.49 1.33 -6.97
CA THR A 47 -11.24 1.05 -5.55
C THR A 47 -12.42 1.56 -4.73
N THR A 48 -12.90 0.72 -3.81
CA THR A 48 -14.07 1.03 -2.97
C THR A 48 -13.73 0.83 -1.50
N TYR A 49 -14.25 1.70 -0.64
CA TYR A 49 -14.16 1.51 0.81
C TYR A 49 -15.09 0.37 1.25
N LEU A 50 -14.59 -0.56 2.04
CA LEU A 50 -15.41 -1.58 2.71
C LEU A 50 -15.78 -1.17 4.13
N SER A 51 -14.95 -0.34 4.77
CA SER A 51 -15.21 0.20 6.10
C SER A 51 -15.97 1.53 6.05
N LYS A 52 -16.72 1.83 7.11
CA LYS A 52 -17.28 3.18 7.34
C LYS A 52 -16.18 4.25 7.44
N LYS A 53 -15.03 3.85 8.00
CA LYS A 53 -13.85 4.71 8.17
C LYS A 53 -13.09 4.82 6.84
N LYS A 54 -12.91 6.04 6.33
CA LYS A 54 -12.24 6.30 5.05
C LYS A 54 -10.74 6.65 5.19
N ARG A 55 -10.28 6.93 6.40
CA ARG A 55 -8.90 7.39 6.70
C ARG A 55 -8.47 6.91 8.08
N ASN A 56 -7.16 6.79 8.29
CA ASN A 56 -6.52 6.25 9.50
C ASN A 56 -6.67 4.73 9.66
N VAL A 57 -6.06 4.20 10.72
CA VAL A 57 -6.08 2.78 11.10
C VAL A 57 -7.53 2.26 11.18
N GLY A 58 -7.76 1.08 10.62
CA GLY A 58 -9.08 0.45 10.51
C GLY A 58 -9.88 0.86 9.26
N ALA A 59 -9.31 1.68 8.38
CA ALA A 59 -9.85 1.84 7.03
C ALA A 59 -9.54 0.59 6.19
N ILE A 60 -10.52 0.12 5.42
CA ILE A 60 -10.46 -1.08 4.60
C ILE A 60 -10.90 -0.71 3.19
N ARG A 61 -10.16 -1.19 2.19
CA ARG A 61 -10.47 -0.99 0.78
C ARG A 61 -10.48 -2.30 0.00
N LYS A 62 -11.33 -2.35 -1.01
CA LYS A 62 -11.33 -3.36 -2.06
C LYS A 62 -10.83 -2.74 -3.35
N ILE A 63 -9.77 -3.30 -3.91
CA ILE A 63 -9.21 -2.92 -5.21
C ILE A 63 -9.72 -3.93 -6.23
N VAL A 64 -10.21 -3.44 -7.37
CA VAL A 64 -10.59 -4.29 -8.51
C VAL A 64 -9.68 -3.92 -9.67
N PHE A 65 -8.94 -4.91 -10.17
CA PHE A 65 -8.04 -4.77 -11.29
C PHE A 65 -8.77 -4.95 -12.63
N THR A 66 -8.13 -4.55 -13.71
CA THR A 66 -8.66 -4.65 -15.08
C THR A 66 -8.85 -6.10 -15.54
N ASP A 67 -8.04 -7.03 -15.02
CA ASP A 67 -8.11 -8.47 -15.26
C ASP A 67 -9.22 -9.19 -14.46
N GLY A 68 -9.94 -8.46 -13.59
CA GLY A 68 -10.99 -9.00 -12.73
C GLY A 68 -10.52 -9.47 -11.36
N ASN A 69 -9.21 -9.49 -11.09
CA ASN A 69 -8.69 -9.81 -9.76
C ASN A 69 -9.11 -8.75 -8.74
N THR A 70 -9.34 -9.16 -7.49
CA THR A 70 -9.69 -8.26 -6.41
C THR A 70 -8.83 -8.48 -5.19
N ILE A 71 -8.36 -7.38 -4.59
CA ILE A 71 -7.55 -7.41 -3.37
C ILE A 71 -8.27 -6.64 -2.27
N GLU A 72 -8.33 -7.23 -1.09
CA GLU A 72 -8.79 -6.54 0.13
C GLU A 72 -7.60 -6.13 0.99
N GLU A 73 -7.53 -4.84 1.32
CA GLU A 73 -6.43 -4.27 2.08
C GLU A 73 -6.91 -3.49 3.31
N HIS A 74 -6.21 -3.68 4.42
CA HIS A 74 -6.54 -3.10 5.72
C HIS A 74 -5.42 -2.15 6.15
N ILE A 75 -5.78 -0.91 6.49
CA ILE A 75 -4.83 0.08 7.02
C ILE A 75 -4.57 -0.21 8.50
N VAL A 76 -3.33 -0.55 8.84
CA VAL A 76 -2.92 -0.95 10.20
C VAL A 76 -2.05 0.10 10.91
N ALA A 77 -1.42 1.00 10.16
CA ALA A 77 -0.69 2.13 10.73
C ALA A 77 -0.93 3.38 9.91
N TRP A 78 -1.00 4.53 10.58
CA TRP A 78 -1.19 5.83 9.94
C TRP A 78 -0.53 6.92 10.76
N LYS A 79 0.29 7.74 10.09
CA LYS A 79 0.78 9.00 10.61
C LYS A 79 0.51 10.07 9.57
N GLU A 80 -0.38 10.98 9.91
CA GLU A 80 -0.85 12.02 9.00
C GLU A 80 0.32 12.84 8.47
N GLY A 81 0.36 13.01 7.15
CA GLY A 81 1.44 13.70 6.46
C GLY A 81 2.75 12.93 6.40
N GLU A 82 2.87 11.69 6.86
CA GLU A 82 4.15 10.98 6.87
C GLU A 82 4.09 9.60 6.23
N TYR A 83 3.28 8.69 6.76
CA TYR A 83 3.21 7.34 6.25
C TYR A 83 1.89 6.65 6.58
N PHE A 84 1.60 5.58 5.85
CA PHE A 84 0.63 4.59 6.25
C PHE A 84 1.09 3.19 5.84
N THR A 85 0.65 2.20 6.61
CA THR A 85 0.95 0.79 6.36
C THR A 85 -0.35 0.05 6.17
N TYR A 86 -0.37 -0.86 5.21
CA TYR A 86 -1.50 -1.74 4.96
C TYR A 86 -1.06 -3.18 4.85
N ILE A 87 -2.01 -4.08 5.11
CA ILE A 87 -1.89 -5.50 4.89
C ILE A 87 -2.90 -5.94 3.84
N ALA A 88 -2.48 -6.76 2.87
CA ALA A 88 -3.44 -7.44 2.00
C ALA A 88 -3.93 -8.71 2.71
N THR A 89 -5.24 -8.80 2.86
CA THR A 89 -5.92 -9.89 3.58
C THR A 89 -6.48 -10.95 2.64
N ASP A 90 -6.70 -10.59 1.37
CA ASP A 90 -7.24 -11.47 0.34
C ASP A 90 -6.76 -11.04 -1.06
N GLY A 91 -6.81 -11.95 -2.04
CA GLY A 91 -6.56 -11.64 -3.45
C GLY A 91 -5.11 -11.80 -3.95
N LEU A 92 -4.19 -12.25 -3.10
CA LEU A 92 -2.80 -12.53 -3.46
C LEU A 92 -2.42 -13.98 -3.14
N PRO A 93 -1.53 -14.62 -3.94
CA PRO A 93 -0.98 -15.94 -3.65
C PRO A 93 0.10 -15.89 -2.55
N LEU A 94 -0.08 -15.02 -1.56
CA LEU A 94 0.85 -14.76 -0.46
C LEU A 94 0.15 -14.99 0.87
N ARG A 95 0.87 -15.54 1.84
CA ARG A 95 0.33 -15.72 3.21
C ARG A 95 0.18 -14.40 3.96
N ALA A 96 1.07 -13.45 3.67
CA ALA A 96 1.04 -12.11 4.20
C ALA A 96 1.72 -11.17 3.20
N TYR A 97 1.10 -10.04 2.93
CA TYR A 97 1.71 -8.94 2.19
C TYR A 97 1.52 -7.67 3.00
N ILE A 98 2.62 -7.01 3.34
CA ILE A 98 2.64 -5.79 4.14
C ILE A 98 3.43 -4.75 3.37
N ALA A 99 2.84 -3.57 3.18
CA ALA A 99 3.50 -2.48 2.47
C ALA A 99 3.27 -1.16 3.18
N THR A 100 4.31 -0.31 3.15
CA THR A 100 4.30 1.02 3.76
C THR A 100 4.59 2.07 2.71
N PHE A 101 3.66 3.01 2.54
CA PHE A 101 3.90 4.23 1.78
C PHE A 101 4.37 5.33 2.72
N GLN A 102 5.47 5.98 2.36
CA GLN A 102 6.05 7.06 3.16
C GLN A 102 6.43 8.24 2.27
N SER A 103 6.09 9.44 2.72
CA SER A 103 6.53 10.70 2.11
C SER A 103 7.47 11.45 3.04
N ARG A 104 8.58 11.93 2.49
CA ARG A 104 9.56 12.76 3.20
C ARG A 104 9.90 13.96 2.35
N GLN A 105 10.13 15.11 2.99
CA GLN A 105 10.70 16.25 2.28
C GLN A 105 12.15 15.92 1.95
N LYS A 106 12.57 16.20 0.71
CA LYS A 106 13.98 16.18 0.37
C LYS A 106 14.58 17.50 0.88
N THR A 107 15.16 17.49 2.07
CA THR A 107 15.96 18.60 2.57
C THR A 107 17.16 18.78 1.64
N LYS A 108 17.37 20.01 1.13
CA LYS A 108 18.63 20.37 0.48
C LYS A 108 19.73 20.39 1.56
N LYS A 109 20.55 19.36 1.63
CA LYS A 109 21.89 19.34 2.25
C LYS A 109 22.74 18.41 1.36
N GLN A 110 23.84 18.78 0.72
CA GLN A 110 24.62 20.02 0.59
C GLN A 110 25.07 20.10 -0.89
N LEU A 111 25.05 21.28 -1.52
CA LEU A 111 25.99 21.53 -2.62
C LEU A 111 27.32 21.77 -1.92
N ASN A 112 28.26 20.84 -2.06
CA ASN A 112 29.68 21.11 -1.96
C ASN A 112 30.25 20.96 -3.36
#